data_AF-A0A1T3VSM7-F1
#
_entry.id   AF-A0A1T3VSM7-F1
#
_cell.length_a   1.000
_cell.length_b   1.000
_cell.length_c   1.000
_cell.angle_alpha   90.00
_cell.angle_beta   90.00
_cell.angle_gamma   90.00
#
_symmetry.space_group_name_H-M   'P 1'
#
loop_
_entity.id
_entity.type
_entity.pdbx_description
1 polymer ?
#
loop_
_entity_poly.entity_id
_entity_poly.type
_entity_poly.pdbx_seq_one_letter_code
_entity_poly.pdbx_strand_id
1 'polypeptide(L)'
;MGVPENQRGPFRPMRFEATIEDCIVSGELPDGLEGGFYRNGPTWRRPNKQGLESVYTIDGMVQGLVFRDGKVEFRNRWVRTPKFVAEERAGRSLFSYA
;
A
#
# COMPACT_ATOMS: atom_id res chain seq x y z
N MET A 1 -18.84 11.33 4.85
CA MET A 1 -17.77 12.31 4.57
C MET A 1 -17.08 11.87 3.28
N GLY A 2 -17.10 12.70 2.23
CA GLY A 2 -16.60 12.33 0.90
C GLY A 2 -15.08 12.31 0.81
N VAL A 3 -14.54 11.62 -0.19
CA VAL A 3 -13.08 11.61 -0.46
C VAL A 3 -12.65 13.00 -0.96
N PRO A 4 -11.64 13.65 -0.35
CA PRO A 4 -11.11 14.94 -0.81
C PRO A 4 -10.73 14.91 -2.29
N GLU A 5 -10.83 16.04 -2.98
CA GLU A 5 -10.59 16.12 -4.43
C GLU A 5 -9.20 15.63 -4.84
N ASN A 6 -8.18 15.96 -4.04
CA ASN A 6 -6.79 15.50 -4.21
C ASN A 6 -6.59 13.99 -3.95
N GLN A 7 -7.63 13.25 -3.58
CA GLN A 7 -7.63 11.80 -3.33
C GLN A 7 -8.67 11.08 -4.18
N ARG A 8 -9.13 11.69 -5.27
CA ARG A 8 -10.02 11.02 -6.24
C ARG A 8 -9.21 10.30 -7.32
N GLY A 9 -9.89 9.40 -8.03
CA GLY A 9 -9.31 8.63 -9.12
C GLY A 9 -8.06 7.84 -8.69
N PRO A 10 -6.91 8.01 -9.38
CA PRO A 10 -5.69 7.24 -9.09
C PRO A 10 -5.07 7.56 -7.71
N PHE A 11 -5.43 8.69 -7.10
CA PHE A 11 -4.94 9.09 -5.78
C PHE A 11 -5.83 8.58 -4.63
N ARG A 12 -6.88 7.80 -4.94
CA ARG A 12 -7.72 7.20 -3.92
C ARG A 12 -6.90 6.20 -3.10
N PRO A 13 -6.85 6.35 -1.77
CA PRO A 13 -5.98 5.53 -0.95
C PRO A 13 -6.44 4.07 -0.97
N MET A 14 -5.51 3.17 -1.27
CA MET A 14 -5.75 1.73 -1.41
C MET A 14 -5.71 1.04 -0.03
N ARG A 15 -6.68 1.38 0.84
CA ARG A 15 -6.65 1.06 2.28
C ARG A 15 -7.04 -0.38 2.62
N PHE A 16 -6.36 -1.35 2.04
CA PHE A 16 -6.53 -2.77 2.34
C PHE A 16 -5.21 -3.51 2.24
N GLU A 17 -5.08 -4.60 2.99
CA GLU A 17 -4.02 -5.59 2.78
C GLU A 17 -4.61 -6.78 2.05
N ALA A 18 -3.88 -7.32 1.07
CA ALA A 18 -4.34 -8.45 0.28
C ALA A 18 -3.20 -9.37 -0.10
N THR A 19 -3.51 -10.64 -0.26
CA THR A 19 -2.69 -11.64 -0.96
C THR A 19 -3.55 -12.20 -2.08
N ILE A 20 -3.00 -12.22 -3.29
CA ILE A 20 -3.58 -12.90 -4.46
C ILE A 20 -2.51 -13.88 -4.91
N GLU A 21 -2.77 -15.17 -4.74
CA GLU A 21 -1.78 -16.24 -4.99
C GLU A 21 -1.66 -16.60 -6.47
N ASP A 22 -2.67 -16.27 -7.27
CA ASP A 22 -2.66 -16.55 -8.71
C ASP A 22 -3.35 -15.39 -9.43
N CYS A 23 -2.55 -14.44 -9.94
CA CYS A 23 -3.08 -13.32 -10.69
C CYS A 23 -3.40 -13.73 -12.14
N ILE A 24 -4.46 -13.13 -12.69
CA ILE A 24 -4.80 -13.32 -14.10
C ILE A 24 -3.71 -12.69 -14.98
N VAL A 25 -3.16 -13.49 -15.90
CA VAL A 25 -2.20 -13.05 -16.92
C VAL A 25 -2.88 -13.05 -18.28
N SER A 26 -2.66 -11.99 -19.05
CA SER A 26 -3.04 -11.91 -20.48
C SER A 26 -1.77 -12.04 -21.31
N GLY A 27 -1.73 -13.02 -22.22
CA GLY A 27 -0.51 -13.44 -22.90
C GLY A 27 0.27 -14.47 -22.08
N GLU A 28 1.60 -14.47 -22.21
CA GLU A 28 2.49 -15.45 -21.58
C GLU A 28 3.60 -14.76 -20.79
N LEU A 29 3.95 -15.32 -19.62
CA LEU A 29 5.12 -14.87 -18.87
C LEU A 29 6.39 -15.45 -19.53
N PRO A 30 7.50 -14.69 -19.59
CA PRO A 30 8.75 -15.20 -20.13
C PRO A 30 9.28 -16.41 -19.33
N ASP A 31 9.78 -17.41 -20.05
CA ASP A 31 10.43 -18.57 -19.44
C ASP A 31 11.61 -18.14 -18.55
N GLY A 32 11.64 -18.66 -17.32
CA GLY A 32 12.70 -18.37 -16.36
C GLY A 32 12.59 -17.01 -15.65
N LEU A 33 11.50 -16.25 -15.86
CA LEU A 33 11.25 -15.05 -15.06
C LEU A 33 10.95 -15.41 -13.61
N GLU A 34 11.96 -15.21 -12.77
CA GLU A 34 11.91 -15.48 -11.33
C GLU A 34 12.32 -14.22 -10.56
N GLY A 35 11.57 -13.86 -9.51
CA GLY A 35 11.91 -12.74 -8.65
C GLY A 35 10.71 -11.92 -8.20
N GLY A 36 10.94 -10.65 -7.87
CA GLY A 36 9.87 -9.79 -7.40
C GLY A 36 10.04 -8.34 -7.80
N PHE A 37 8.94 -7.73 -8.24
CA PHE A 37 8.82 -6.30 -8.41
C PHE A 37 8.15 -5.70 -7.18
N TYR A 38 8.84 -4.79 -6.50
CA TYR A 38 8.34 -4.16 -5.29
C TYR A 38 8.28 -2.64 -5.46
N ARG A 39 7.20 -2.04 -4.96
CA ARG A 39 7.05 -0.58 -4.90
C ARG A 39 6.45 -0.16 -3.57
N ASN A 40 6.87 1.00 -3.09
CA ASN A 40 6.20 1.67 -1.97
C ASN A 40 5.17 2.65 -2.52
N GLY A 41 3.89 2.38 -2.25
CA GLY A 41 2.80 3.32 -2.49
C GLY A 41 2.44 4.04 -1.19
N PRO A 42 2.25 5.36 -1.20
CA PRO A 42 1.92 6.08 0.01
C PRO A 42 0.41 5.88 0.25
N THR A 43 0.01 5.21 1.33
CA THR A 43 -1.40 4.94 1.63
C THR A 43 -1.60 4.96 3.12
N TRP A 44 -2.17 6.06 3.62
CA TRP A 44 -2.51 6.21 5.03
C TRP A 44 -3.55 5.18 5.46
N ARG A 45 -3.38 4.57 6.64
CA ARG A 45 -4.44 3.76 7.27
C ARG A 45 -5.51 4.65 7.89
N ARG A 46 -5.07 5.73 8.55
CA ARG A 46 -5.91 6.81 9.11
C ARG A 46 -5.34 8.17 8.68
N PRO A 47 -6.18 9.20 8.47
CA PRO A 47 -5.66 10.55 8.22
C PRO A 47 -4.83 10.98 9.42
N ASN A 48 -3.70 11.63 9.18
CA ASN A 48 -2.89 12.27 10.22
C ASN A 48 -3.71 13.34 10.95
N LYS A 49 -3.26 13.70 12.17
CA LYS A 49 -3.98 14.65 13.04
C LYS A 49 -4.16 16.05 12.42
N GLN A 50 -3.23 16.48 11.56
CA GLN A 50 -3.27 17.78 10.86
C GLN A 50 -4.05 17.72 9.53
N GLY A 51 -4.50 16.54 9.10
CA GLY A 51 -5.03 16.35 7.75
C GLY A 51 -3.92 16.09 6.72
N LEU A 52 -4.28 15.48 5.59
CA LEU A 52 -3.33 14.85 4.66
C LEU A 52 -2.57 15.91 3.86
N GLU A 53 -1.47 16.38 4.43
CA GLU A 53 -0.68 17.50 3.90
C GLU A 53 0.32 17.10 2.82
N SER A 54 0.84 15.86 2.87
CA SER A 54 1.87 15.41 1.92
C SER A 54 1.91 13.89 1.78
N VAL A 55 2.35 13.42 0.61
CA VAL A 55 2.64 11.98 0.38
C VAL A 55 3.80 11.47 1.22
N TYR A 56 4.63 12.37 1.79
CA TYR A 56 5.76 12.02 2.64
C TYR A 56 5.37 11.77 4.10
N THR A 57 4.17 12.18 4.51
CA THR A 57 3.71 12.05 5.92
C THR A 57 2.73 10.89 6.13
N ILE A 58 2.48 10.10 5.09
CA ILE A 58 1.53 8.98 5.15
C ILE A 58 2.22 7.62 5.31
N ASP A 59 1.45 6.63 5.79
CA ASP A 59 1.98 5.29 6.04
C ASP A 59 2.54 4.66 4.77
N GLY A 60 3.73 4.05 4.91
CA GLY A 60 4.33 3.26 3.84
C GLY A 60 3.54 1.98 3.62
N MET A 61 3.25 1.68 2.35
CA MET A 61 2.57 0.46 1.95
C MET A 61 3.32 -0.18 0.78
N VAL A 62 3.87 -1.36 1.03
CA VAL A 62 4.66 -2.09 0.06
C VAL A 62 3.74 -3.01 -0.72
N GLN A 63 3.78 -2.85 -2.03
CA GLN A 63 3.15 -3.72 -3.01
C GLN A 63 4.22 -4.55 -3.71
N GLY A 64 3.97 -5.84 -3.84
CA GLY A 64 4.84 -6.78 -4.51
C GLY A 64 4.08 -7.59 -5.56
N LEU A 65 4.70 -7.73 -6.74
CA LEU A 65 4.40 -8.81 -7.68
C LEU A 65 5.55 -9.81 -7.60
N VAL A 66 5.26 -11.06 -7.26
CA VAL A 66 6.25 -12.12 -7.10
C VAL A 66 6.06 -13.15 -8.20
N PHE A 67 7.06 -13.32 -9.04
CA PHE A 67 7.05 -14.24 -10.17
C PHE A 67 7.76 -15.52 -9.78
N ARG A 68 7.09 -16.66 -9.96
CA ARG A 68 7.63 -17.98 -9.70
C ARG A 68 6.90 -19.07 -10.47
N ASP A 69 7.63 -20.00 -11.07
CA ASP A 69 7.11 -21.21 -11.72
C ASP A 69 6.00 -20.89 -12.75
N GLY A 70 6.20 -19.81 -13.53
CA GLY A 70 5.22 -19.37 -14.54
C GLY A 70 3.94 -18.72 -13.96
N LYS A 71 3.95 -18.36 -12.68
CA LYS A 71 2.84 -17.66 -12.00
C LYS A 71 3.27 -16.31 -11.45
N VAL A 72 2.29 -15.47 -11.13
CA VAL A 72 2.51 -14.20 -10.44
C VAL A 72 1.55 -14.02 -9.26
N GLU A 73 2.12 -13.82 -8.07
CA GLU A 73 1.39 -13.45 -6.86
C GLU A 73 1.40 -11.93 -6.67
N PHE A 74 0.29 -11.37 -6.18
CA PHE A 74 0.24 -9.99 -5.69
C PHE A 74 0.13 -9.95 -4.17
N ARG A 75 0.96 -9.11 -3.53
CA ARG A 75 0.90 -8.86 -2.09
C ARG A 75 0.91 -7.36 -1.81
N ASN A 76 0.09 -6.93 -0.86
CA ASN A 76 0.06 -5.54 -0.40
C ASN A 76 0.00 -5.48 1.13
N ARG A 77 0.97 -4.81 1.77
CA ARG A 77 1.05 -4.69 3.24
C ARG A 77 1.52 -3.31 3.68
N TRP A 78 0.93 -2.80 4.75
CA TRP A 78 1.47 -1.62 5.42
C TRP A 78 2.74 -2.00 6.17
N VAL A 79 3.76 -1.16 6.06
CA VAL A 79 4.97 -1.31 6.85
C VAL A 79 4.60 -1.08 8.32
N ARG A 80 4.90 -2.07 9.17
CA ARG A 80 4.63 -2.03 10.62
C ARG A 80 5.65 -1.14 11.34
N THR A 81 5.71 0.13 10.95
CA THR A 81 6.54 1.13 11.61
C THR A 81 6.05 1.37 13.05
N PRO A 82 6.90 1.89 13.95
CA PRO A 82 6.47 2.26 15.30
C PRO A 82 5.27 3.23 15.30
N LYS A 83 5.25 4.19 14.37
CA LYS A 83 4.11 5.10 14.14
C LYS A 83 2.82 4.30 13.86
N PHE A 84 2.85 3.43 12.85
CA PHE A 84 1.69 2.65 12.42
C PHE A 84 1.14 1.81 13.57
N VAL A 85 2.02 1.08 14.28
CA VAL A 85 1.63 0.21 15.40
C VAL A 85 1.03 1.01 16.55
N ALA A 86 1.59 2.17 16.88
CA ALA A 86 1.04 3.04 17.93
C ALA A 86 -0.35 3.57 17.57
N GLU A 87 -0.55 4.03 16.33
CA GLU A 87 -1.85 4.53 15.85
C GLU A 87 -2.89 3.41 15.69
N GLU A 88 -2.46 2.20 15.34
CA GLU A 88 -3.33 1.02 15.31
C GLU A 88 -3.83 0.65 16.70
N ARG A 89 -2.93 0.62 17.70
CA ARG A 89 -3.30 0.37 19.11
C ARG A 89 -4.20 1.47 19.68
N ALA A 90 -3.94 2.73 19.35
CA ALA A 90 -4.73 3.85 19.85
C ALA A 90 -6.08 4.01 19.12
N GLY A 91 -6.28 3.35 17.97
CA GLY A 91 -7.47 3.49 17.15
C GLY A 91 -7.61 4.84 16.44
N ARG A 92 -6.64 5.76 16.60
CA ARG A 92 -6.65 7.14 16.09
C ARG A 92 -5.24 7.58 15.68
N SER A 93 -5.14 8.66 14.90
CA SER A 93 -3.84 9.26 14.62
C SER A 93 -3.22 9.89 15.88
N LEU A 94 -1.90 9.79 16.00
CA LEU A 94 -1.10 10.23 17.13
C LEU A 94 -0.06 11.28 16.76
N PHE A 95 0.43 11.27 15.51
CA PHE A 95 1.58 12.06 15.09
C PHE A 95 1.16 13.29 14.27
N SER A 96 2.00 14.31 14.36
CA SER A 96 1.95 15.54 13.56
C SER A 96 3.37 15.84 13.09
N TYR A 97 3.48 16.48 11.94
CA TYR A 97 4.73 16.83 11.29
C TYR A 97 4.78 18.36 11.13
N ALA A 98 5.97 18.95 11.21
CA ALA A 98 6.17 20.39 11.03
C ALA A 98 6.51 20.72 9.59
#